data_AF-A0A1F9PD52-F1
#
_entry.id   AF-A0A1F9PD52-F1
#
_cell.length_a   1.000
_cell.length_b   1.000
_cell.length_c   1.000
_cell.angle_alpha   90.00
_cell.angle_beta   90.00
_cell.angle_gamma   90.00
#
_symmetry.space_group_name_H-M   'P 1'
#
loop_
_entity.id
_entity.type
_entity.pdbx_description
1 polymer ?
#
loop_
_entity_poly.entity_id
_entity_poly.type
_entity_poly.pdbx_seq_one_letter_code
_entity_poly.pdbx_strand_id
1 'polypeptide(L)'
;MSPAIKCITGLVLVMTAAFLFAGLKVCGLLLGGAALATVAFFCFLYAPIAYELTGDQLTVRFRMGRKVFQGVTGCKTLTARLPMGLRLWGNGGLFAATGIFWNKAYGVYRAYLTSARYQDFVLVETRTQKILISPENPEEFAKTWALSAPAAPAPG
;
A
#
# COMPACT_ATOMS: atom_id res chain seq x y z
N MET A 1 7.66 3.30 7.49
CA MET A 1 6.72 2.30 8.05
C MET A 1 6.24 2.76 9.42
N SER A 2 4.92 2.79 9.63
CA SER A 2 4.34 3.20 10.92
C SER A 2 4.65 2.19 12.05
N PRO A 3 4.64 2.61 13.33
CA PRO A 3 4.88 1.71 14.46
C PRO A 3 3.92 0.53 14.51
N ALA A 4 2.63 0.75 14.19
CA ALA A 4 1.62 -0.30 14.21
C ALA A 4 1.92 -1.43 13.20
N ILE A 5 2.33 -1.09 11.98
CA ILE A 5 2.71 -2.10 10.95
C ILE A 5 3.96 -2.86 11.40
N LYS A 6 4.92 -2.18 12.03
CA LYS A 6 6.12 -2.82 12.59
C LYS A 6 5.75 -3.82 13.69
N CYS A 7 4.84 -3.47 14.61
CA CYS A 7 4.39 -4.37 15.68
C CYS A 7 3.68 -5.61 15.13
N ILE A 8 2.71 -5.45 14.22
CA ILE A 8 1.98 -6.57 13.62
C ILE A 8 2.94 -7.47 12.84
N THR A 9 3.81 -6.87 12.03
CA THR A 9 4.82 -7.61 11.26
C THR A 9 5.77 -8.39 12.17
N GLY A 10 6.27 -7.76 13.23
CA GLY A 10 7.15 -8.40 14.21
C GLY A 10 6.49 -9.60 14.88
N LEU A 11 5.24 -9.45 15.33
CA LEU A 11 4.47 -10.55 15.94
C LEU A 11 4.31 -11.74 15.00
N VAL A 12 3.91 -11.48 13.75
CA VAL A 12 3.72 -12.53 12.73
C VAL A 12 5.04 -13.25 12.43
N LEU A 13 6.16 -12.54 12.35
CA LEU A 13 7.47 -13.13 12.12
C LEU A 13 7.94 -14.00 13.30
N VAL A 14 7.75 -13.54 14.53
CA VAL A 14 8.05 -14.31 15.74
C VAL A 14 7.21 -15.59 15.80
N MET A 15 5.90 -15.49 15.55
CA MET A 15 5.03 -16.66 15.51
C MET A 15 5.47 -17.64 14.42
N THR A 16 5.78 -17.15 13.21
CA THR A 16 6.26 -17.99 12.10
C THR A 16 7.54 -18.73 12.48
N ALA A 17 8.51 -18.03 13.09
CA ALA A 17 9.76 -18.63 13.55
C ALA A 17 9.52 -19.69 14.64
N ALA A 18 8.62 -19.43 15.59
CA ALA A 18 8.26 -20.38 16.64
C ALA A 18 7.63 -21.66 16.06
N PHE A 19 6.72 -21.54 15.08
CA PHE A 19 6.11 -22.68 14.40
C PHE A 19 7.14 -23.51 13.62
N LEU A 20 8.08 -22.85 12.92
CA LEU A 20 9.17 -23.55 12.23
C LEU A 20 10.07 -24.30 13.22
N PHE A 21 10.45 -23.66 14.33
CA PHE A 21 11.31 -24.27 15.35
C PHE A 21 10.64 -25.43 16.07
N ALA A 22 9.37 -25.29 16.46
CA ALA A 22 8.57 -26.37 17.03
C ALA A 22 8.35 -27.50 16.01
N GLY A 23 8.19 -27.16 14.74
CA GLY A 23 8.05 -28.10 13.63
C GLY A 23 9.25 -29.02 13.46
N LEU A 24 10.47 -28.61 13.82
CA LEU A 24 11.64 -29.49 13.78
C LEU A 24 11.44 -30.80 14.58
N LYS A 25 10.55 -30.79 15.58
CA LYS A 25 10.16 -31.97 16.36
C LYS A 25 8.85 -32.62 15.90
N VAL A 26 8.01 -31.89 15.17
CA VAL A 26 6.68 -32.34 14.74
C VAL A 26 6.44 -31.94 13.29
N CYS A 27 6.51 -32.90 12.38
CA CYS A 27 6.52 -32.65 10.94
C CYS A 27 5.29 -31.86 10.42
N GLY A 28 4.10 -32.05 11.01
CA GLY A 28 2.90 -31.29 10.64
C GLY A 28 2.98 -29.78 10.93
N LEU A 29 3.74 -29.38 11.96
CA LEU A 29 3.98 -27.97 12.29
C LEU A 29 4.97 -27.31 11.32
N LEU A 30 5.87 -28.08 10.68
CA LEU A 30 6.76 -27.55 9.63
C LEU A 30 5.98 -27.08 8.42
N LEU A 31 5.00 -27.84 7.97
CA LEU A 31 4.17 -27.46 6.81
C LEU A 31 3.41 -26.16 7.10
N GLY A 32 2.83 -26.03 8.30
CA GLY A 32 2.16 -24.80 8.72
C GLY A 32 3.12 -23.60 8.81
N GLY A 33 4.30 -23.79 9.41
CA GLY A 33 5.33 -22.76 9.49
C GLY A 33 5.87 -22.34 8.12
N ALA A 34 6.09 -23.30 7.22
CA ALA A 34 6.56 -23.05 5.86
C ALA A 34 5.50 -22.30 5.04
N ALA A 35 4.23 -22.66 5.17
CA ALA A 35 3.13 -21.93 4.52
C ALA A 35 3.06 -20.47 5.00
N LEU A 36 3.13 -20.23 6.31
CA LEU A 36 3.16 -18.88 6.87
C LEU A 36 4.39 -18.09 6.41
N ALA A 37 5.57 -18.69 6.41
CA ALA A 37 6.79 -18.06 5.93
C ALA A 37 6.70 -17.69 4.45
N THR A 38 6.12 -18.57 3.64
CA THR A 38 5.89 -18.33 2.21
C THR A 38 4.95 -17.15 2.00
N VAL A 39 3.82 -17.11 2.72
CA VAL A 39 2.88 -15.97 2.67
C VAL A 39 3.57 -14.68 3.11
N ALA A 40 4.34 -14.71 4.20
CA ALA A 40 5.08 -13.54 4.68
C ALA A 40 6.11 -13.04 3.68
N PHE A 41 6.83 -13.96 3.02
CA PHE A 41 7.78 -13.64 1.97
C PHE A 41 7.10 -12.97 0.78
N PHE A 42 5.96 -13.48 0.31
CA PHE A 42 5.20 -12.80 -0.76
C PHE A 42 4.67 -11.43 -0.32
N CYS A 43 4.14 -11.31 0.91
CA CYS A 43 3.72 -10.02 1.46
C CYS A 43 4.87 -9.00 1.48
N PHE A 44 6.09 -9.45 1.79
CA PHE A 44 7.29 -8.62 1.78
C PHE A 44 7.65 -8.14 0.37
N LEU A 45 7.63 -9.05 -0.63
CA LEU A 45 7.93 -8.71 -2.02
C LEU A 45 6.93 -7.69 -2.60
N TYR A 46 5.66 -7.81 -2.23
CA TYR A 46 4.58 -6.93 -2.67
C TYR A 46 4.41 -5.67 -1.79
N ALA A 47 5.29 -5.43 -0.83
CA ALA A 47 5.30 -4.17 -0.07
C ALA A 47 5.85 -3.02 -0.95
N PRO A 48 5.17 -1.86 -1.03
CA PRO A 48 5.67 -0.71 -1.77
C PRO A 48 6.96 -0.19 -1.13
N ILE A 49 7.93 0.19 -1.95
CA ILE A 49 9.22 0.76 -1.51
C ILE A 49 9.36 2.24 -1.88
N ALA A 50 8.72 2.67 -2.96
CA ALA A 50 8.79 4.05 -3.43
C ALA A 50 7.54 4.39 -4.27
N TYR A 51 7.23 5.68 -4.32
CA TYR A 51 6.19 6.25 -5.16
C TYR A 51 6.81 7.36 -5.99
N GLU A 52 6.60 7.33 -7.29
CA GLU A 52 7.13 8.30 -8.23
C GLU A 52 5.96 8.85 -9.05
N LEU A 53 5.98 10.16 -9.29
CA LEU A 53 4.95 10.83 -10.04
C LEU A 53 5.61 11.67 -11.14
N THR A 54 5.26 11.38 -12.39
CA THR A 54 5.94 11.93 -13.58
C THR A 54 4.88 12.31 -14.60
N GLY A 55 4.65 13.63 -14.76
CA GLY A 55 3.59 14.14 -15.62
C GLY A 55 2.20 13.68 -15.15
N ASP A 56 1.53 12.88 -15.99
CA ASP A 56 0.22 12.29 -15.70
C ASP A 56 0.31 10.83 -15.23
N GLN A 57 1.49 10.36 -14.81
CA GLN A 57 1.71 8.98 -14.42
C GLN A 57 2.10 8.84 -12.94
N LEU A 58 1.42 7.93 -12.24
CA LEU A 58 1.82 7.42 -10.93
C LEU A 58 2.49 6.05 -11.08
N THR A 59 3.72 5.93 -10.60
CA THR A 59 4.43 4.65 -10.49
C THR A 59 4.59 4.26 -9.03
N VAL A 60 4.04 3.08 -8.68
CA VAL A 60 4.26 2.43 -7.39
C VAL A 60 5.32 1.35 -7.58
N ARG A 61 6.46 1.49 -6.90
CA ARG A 61 7.57 0.53 -6.98
C ARG A 61 7.46 -0.46 -5.83
N PHE A 62 7.68 -1.73 -6.15
CA PHE A 62 7.75 -2.83 -5.21
C PHE A 62 9.18 -3.38 -5.18
N ARG A 63 9.49 -4.27 -4.25
CA ARG A 63 10.77 -5.00 -4.27
C ARG A 63 10.91 -5.84 -5.53
N MET A 64 9.79 -6.36 -6.02
CA MET A 64 9.72 -7.13 -7.25
C MET A 64 8.72 -6.47 -8.21
N GLY A 65 9.26 -5.73 -9.18
CA GLY A 65 8.48 -5.06 -10.22
C GLY A 65 7.95 -3.68 -9.82
N ARG A 66 7.09 -3.14 -10.69
CA ARG A 66 6.44 -1.83 -10.52
C ARG A 66 5.03 -1.89 -11.09
N LYS A 67 4.17 -1.01 -10.60
CA LYS A 67 2.83 -0.80 -11.16
C LYS A 67 2.65 0.65 -11.55
N VAL A 68 2.18 0.83 -12.78
CA VAL A 68 2.06 2.15 -13.41
C VAL A 68 0.58 2.45 -13.62
N PHE A 69 0.19 3.67 -13.28
CA PHE A 69 -1.16 4.20 -13.45
C PHE A 69 -1.07 5.50 -14.24
N GLN A 70 -1.77 5.57 -15.37
CA GLN A 70 -1.75 6.72 -16.28
C GLN A 70 -2.95 7.65 -16.04
N GLY A 71 -2.88 8.85 -16.62
CA GLY A 71 -3.97 9.81 -16.59
C GLY A 71 -4.30 10.29 -15.19
N VAL A 72 -3.28 10.62 -14.40
CA VAL A 72 -3.43 11.30 -13.10
C VAL A 72 -4.07 12.67 -13.34
N THR A 73 -5.23 12.88 -12.72
CA THR A 73 -6.03 14.11 -12.81
C THR A 73 -6.04 14.90 -11.51
N GLY A 74 -5.61 14.29 -10.40
CA GLY A 74 -5.59 14.92 -9.09
C GLY A 74 -4.61 14.25 -8.14
N CYS A 75 -3.95 15.04 -7.29
CA CYS A 75 -3.11 14.55 -6.22
C CYS A 75 -3.30 15.45 -4.98
N LYS A 76 -3.80 14.89 -3.87
CA LYS A 76 -4.09 15.66 -2.64
C LYS A 76 -3.85 14.84 -1.38
N THR A 77 -3.40 15.48 -0.32
CA THR A 77 -3.30 14.89 1.02
C THR A 77 -4.69 14.71 1.63
N LEU A 78 -4.82 13.78 2.58
CA LEU A 78 -6.08 13.62 3.32
C LEU A 78 -6.14 14.59 4.51
N THR A 79 -7.21 15.38 4.57
CA THR A 79 -7.48 16.30 5.70
C THR A 79 -8.23 15.63 6.85
N ALA A 80 -8.88 14.49 6.58
CA ALA A 80 -9.65 13.74 7.57
C ALA A 80 -9.42 12.23 7.42
N ARG A 81 -9.63 11.50 8.52
CA ARG A 81 -9.51 10.05 8.52
C ARG A 81 -10.57 9.41 7.63
N LEU A 82 -10.12 8.71 6.60
CA LEU A 82 -10.97 7.90 5.75
C LEU A 82 -11.07 6.46 6.29
N PRO A 83 -12.27 5.88 6.46
CA PRO A 83 -12.39 4.46 6.72
C PRO A 83 -11.93 3.68 5.49
N MET A 84 -10.98 2.75 5.67
CA MET A 84 -10.50 1.91 4.56
C MET A 84 -11.65 1.07 3.93
N GLY A 85 -12.65 0.70 4.73
CA GLY A 85 -13.79 -0.08 4.29
C GLY A 85 -13.46 -1.56 4.07
N LEU A 86 -14.17 -2.20 3.14
CA LEU A 86 -14.04 -3.62 2.84
C LEU A 86 -12.80 -3.88 1.96
N ARG A 87 -11.96 -4.83 2.35
CA ARG A 87 -10.85 -5.31 1.52
C ARG A 87 -11.38 -6.36 0.55
N LEU A 88 -11.43 -6.02 -0.73
CA LEU A 88 -11.87 -6.94 -1.79
C LEU A 88 -10.75 -7.91 -2.18
N TRP A 89 -9.51 -7.43 -2.21
CA TRP A 89 -8.35 -8.26 -2.52
C TRP A 89 -7.05 -7.63 -2.00
N GLY A 90 -6.10 -8.43 -1.53
CA GLY A 90 -4.74 -8.00 -1.20
C GLY A 90 -4.31 -8.19 0.26
N ASN A 91 -3.23 -7.52 0.62
CA ASN A 91 -2.57 -7.58 1.93
C ASN A 91 -3.05 -6.42 2.83
N GLY A 92 -3.17 -6.67 4.13
CA GLY A 92 -3.82 -5.76 5.08
C GLY A 92 -3.07 -5.52 6.38
N GLY A 93 -1.74 -5.67 6.40
CA GLY A 93 -0.98 -5.32 7.60
C GLY A 93 0.41 -5.93 7.73
N LEU A 94 0.74 -6.98 6.96
CA LEU A 94 2.08 -7.53 6.97
C LEU A 94 2.95 -6.74 5.99
N PHE A 95 3.89 -5.94 6.50
CA PHE A 95 4.68 -4.94 5.76
C PHE A 95 3.89 -3.77 5.14
N ALA A 96 2.67 -3.97 4.65
CA ALA A 96 1.86 -2.91 4.03
C ALA A 96 0.38 -3.28 3.96
N ALA A 97 -0.48 -2.26 3.76
CA ALA A 97 -1.84 -2.43 3.28
C ALA A 97 -1.87 -2.18 1.77
N THR A 98 -1.89 -3.24 0.98
CA THR A 98 -1.84 -3.19 -0.49
C THR A 98 -2.96 -3.98 -1.10
N GLY A 99 -3.72 -3.39 -2.04
CA GLY A 99 -4.77 -4.14 -2.69
C GLY A 99 -5.90 -3.29 -3.26
N ILE A 100 -7.05 -3.93 -3.40
CA ILE A 100 -8.31 -3.36 -3.85
C ILE A 100 -9.24 -3.28 -2.64
N PHE A 101 -9.75 -2.09 -2.40
CA PHE A 101 -10.61 -1.76 -1.28
C PHE A 101 -11.89 -1.13 -1.80
N TRP A 102 -12.93 -1.19 -0.98
CA TRP A 102 -14.18 -0.53 -1.25
C TRP A 102 -14.69 0.20 0.00
N ASN A 103 -15.12 1.44 -0.16
CA ASN A 103 -15.88 2.15 0.87
C ASN A 103 -16.94 3.05 0.23
N LYS A 104 -17.87 3.56 1.06
CA LYS A 104 -18.96 4.43 0.57
C LYS A 104 -18.46 5.76 -0.02
N ALA A 105 -17.31 6.27 0.43
CA ALA A 105 -16.80 7.58 0.01
C ALA A 105 -16.14 7.54 -1.37
N TYR A 106 -15.36 6.49 -1.66
CA TYR A 106 -14.52 6.37 -2.86
C TYR A 106 -14.98 5.27 -3.82
N GLY A 107 -15.97 4.46 -3.46
CA GLY A 107 -16.33 3.27 -4.24
C GLY A 107 -15.18 2.27 -4.22
N VAL A 108 -14.91 1.61 -5.35
CA VAL A 108 -13.74 0.73 -5.50
C VAL A 108 -12.49 1.58 -5.74
N TYR A 109 -11.47 1.39 -4.93
CA TYR A 109 -10.20 2.10 -5.04
C TYR A 109 -9.03 1.15 -4.73
N ARG A 110 -7.83 1.56 -5.10
CA ARG A 110 -6.59 0.82 -4.78
C ARG A 110 -5.88 1.49 -3.63
N ALA A 111 -5.26 0.70 -2.78
CA ALA A 111 -4.39 1.22 -1.72
C ALA A 111 -3.01 0.57 -1.80
N TYR A 112 -1.98 1.36 -1.58
CA TYR A 112 -0.59 0.95 -1.48
C TYR A 112 0.03 1.74 -0.33
N LEU A 113 -0.14 1.25 0.90
CA LEU A 113 0.14 2.00 2.11
C LEU A 113 1.17 1.28 2.98
N THR A 114 2.25 1.97 3.32
CA THR A 114 3.27 1.53 4.27
C THR A 114 3.18 2.28 5.60
N SER A 115 2.24 3.22 5.71
CA SER A 115 1.84 3.85 6.98
C SER A 115 0.40 3.47 7.35
N ALA A 116 0.12 3.53 8.65
CA ALA A 116 -1.23 3.37 9.20
C ALA A 116 -1.83 4.72 9.65
N ARG A 117 -1.03 5.80 9.59
CA ARG A 117 -1.46 7.16 9.96
C ARG A 117 -2.06 7.81 8.72
N TYR A 118 -3.31 8.24 8.81
CA TYR A 118 -4.02 8.80 7.65
C TYR A 118 -3.41 10.12 7.16
N GLN A 119 -2.68 10.84 8.02
CA GLN A 119 -1.96 12.06 7.68
C GLN A 119 -0.82 11.80 6.69
N ASP A 120 -0.31 10.56 6.67
CA ASP A 120 0.73 10.16 5.73
C ASP A 120 0.13 9.79 4.36
N PHE A 121 -1.18 9.90 4.16
CA PHE A 121 -1.85 9.43 2.94
C PHE A 121 -2.02 10.53 1.91
N VAL A 122 -1.76 10.16 0.67
CA VAL A 122 -2.04 10.97 -0.52
C VAL A 122 -3.03 10.21 -1.39
N LEU A 123 -4.14 10.87 -1.72
CA LEU A 123 -5.10 10.40 -2.70
C LEU A 123 -4.66 10.89 -4.08
N VAL A 124 -4.37 9.93 -4.95
CA VAL A 124 -4.14 10.15 -6.37
C VAL A 124 -5.40 9.73 -7.14
N GLU A 125 -5.98 10.68 -7.84
CA GLU A 125 -7.12 10.47 -8.72
C GLU A 125 -6.60 10.32 -10.14
N THR A 126 -7.02 9.25 -10.81
CA THR A 126 -6.78 9.03 -12.24
C THR A 126 -8.11 9.07 -12.99
N ARG A 127 -8.05 9.15 -14.31
CA ARG A 127 -9.25 9.06 -15.17
C ARG A 127 -10.12 7.81 -14.94
N THR A 128 -9.56 6.74 -14.37
CA THR A 128 -10.24 5.44 -14.24
C THR A 128 -10.48 5.02 -12.80
N GLN A 129 -9.64 5.45 -11.86
CA GLN A 129 -9.69 4.95 -10.49
C GLN A 129 -9.00 5.88 -9.49
N LYS A 130 -9.36 5.69 -8.22
CA LYS A 130 -8.72 6.33 -7.07
C LYS A 130 -7.64 5.42 -6.50
N ILE A 131 -6.51 6.00 -6.14
CA ILE A 131 -5.35 5.28 -5.63
C ILE A 131 -4.86 6.00 -4.38
N LEU A 132 -4.83 5.29 -3.26
CA LEU A 132 -4.32 5.80 -2.00
C LEU A 132 -2.89 5.29 -1.81
N ILE A 133 -1.96 6.21 -1.60
CA ILE A 133 -0.54 5.92 -1.36
C ILE A 133 -0.09 6.59 -0.07
N SER A 134 1.03 6.14 0.50
CA SER A 134 1.65 6.79 1.65
C SER A 134 3.13 7.10 1.40
N PRO A 135 3.44 8.13 0.59
CA PRO A 135 4.82 8.56 0.35
C PRO A 135 5.47 9.06 1.64
N GLU A 136 6.80 9.19 1.61
CA GLU A 136 7.56 9.63 2.79
C GLU A 136 7.24 11.06 3.21
N ASN A 137 7.08 11.97 2.22
CA ASN A 137 6.66 13.35 2.45
C ASN A 137 5.37 13.66 1.65
N PRO A 138 4.17 13.49 2.26
CA PRO A 138 2.88 13.64 1.58
C PRO A 138 2.63 15.02 0.97
N GLU A 139 2.98 16.07 1.70
CA GLU A 139 2.74 17.46 1.28
C GLU A 139 3.66 17.84 0.11
N GLU A 140 4.94 17.52 0.22
CA GLU A 140 5.92 17.75 -0.85
C GLU A 140 5.58 16.95 -2.11
N PHE A 141 5.12 15.70 -1.94
CA PHE A 141 4.69 14.85 -3.04
C PHE A 141 3.51 15.46 -3.81
N ALA A 142 2.48 15.92 -3.10
CA ALA A 142 1.32 16.56 -3.72
C ALA A 142 1.66 17.92 -4.36
N LYS A 143 2.50 18.73 -3.70
CA LYS A 143 2.94 20.03 -4.22
C LYS A 143 3.77 19.89 -5.49
N THR A 144 4.71 18.94 -5.51
CA THR A 144 5.54 18.65 -6.68
C THR A 144 4.68 18.28 -7.89
N TRP A 145 3.64 17.46 -7.69
CA TRP A 145 2.69 17.19 -8.77
C TRP A 145 2.00 18.45 -9.26
N ALA A 146 1.43 19.26 -8.35
CA ALA A 146 0.69 20.47 -8.73
C ALA A 146 1.55 21.45 -9.57
N LEU A 147 2.86 21.53 -9.31
CA LEU A 147 3.80 22.34 -10.09
C LEU A 147 4.13 21.74 -11.46
N SER A 148 4.07 20.42 -11.59
CA SER A 148 4.39 19.67 -12.82
C SER A 148 3.15 19.26 -13.63
N ALA A 149 1.95 19.51 -13.11
CA ALA A 149 0.71 19.04 -13.68
C ALA A 149 0.50 19.69 -15.06
N PRO A 150 0.15 18.92 -16.10
CA PRO A 150 -0.24 19.50 -17.37
C PRO A 150 -1.42 20.44 -17.13
N ALA A 151 -1.39 21.62 -17.76
CA ALA A 151 -2.46 22.61 -17.66
C ALA A 151 -3.81 21.90 -17.89
N ALA A 152 -4.75 22.06 -16.95
CA ALA A 152 -6.04 21.43 -17.02
C ALA A 152 -6.68 21.73 -18.39
N PRO A 153 -7.28 20.74 -19.08
CA PRO A 153 -8.03 21.03 -20.30
C PRO A 153 -9.11 22.04 -19.96
N ALA A 154 -9.17 23.13 -20.73
CA ALA A 154 -10.17 24.17 -20.58
C ALA A 154 -11.58 23.54 -20.59
N PRO A 155 -12.50 23.98 -19.72
CA PRO A 155 -13.89 23.55 -19.83
C PRO A 155 -14.41 23.97 -21.21
N GLY A 156 -14.81 22.98 -22.01
CA GLY A 156 -15.50 23.17 -23.29
C GLY A 156 -16.99 23.44 -23.11
#